data_AF-A0A9J6G1J4-F1
#
_entry.id   AF-A0A9J6G1J4-F1
#
_cell.length_a   1.000
_cell.length_b   1.000
_cell.length_c   1.000
_cell.angle_alpha   90.00
_cell.angle_beta   90.00
_cell.angle_gamma   90.00
#
_symmetry.space_group_name_H-M   'P 1'
#
loop_
_entity.id
_entity.type
_entity.pdbx_description
1 polymer ?
#
loop_
_entity_poly.entity_id
_entity_poly.type
_entity_poly.pdbx_seq_one_letter_code
_entity_poly.pdbx_strand_id
1 'polypeptide(L)'
;MFSARKTCEDLFVQDGLRRSGHYLIDADGAEGPILPFRVHCIMGSTVEDVRTLVHHDSEQRIYVRSGVEGAYARPITYDVGWLQMRALIEVSQRCRQYVKWECSGVGAGFGYSDERPLSWWESVEGEPQFYWGGASENLTCACYPDCFSPDQRCNCDSNAEFHWLEDQGYITDKDKLPIRKALSSTEECDSSQNFLRCRTGHFVNISTKCLYGFDQFGFQAGCRDVSHLRGCENVVCPEDYVKCTRSYCIPSHFLCDGKWDCIGGEDEIQCNKYTCPGRYKCRNQSSCVALHQLCDGMRQCRHGDDEQLCDLKCPSACECRGHFVKCIEKNLVALPDDLSHLVRKLNFSFNRLDILKSNFSPFKRLGELILQYNGLTVLPSNKFIELKNLYLLDLRNNRIVQIETAAFAGLKNVRFLHLENNPILSEIKAGAFVGLNKLTFL
;
A
#
# COMPACT_ATOMS: atom_id res chain seq x y z
N MET A 1 -37.35 -26.74 -18.50
CA MET A 1 -37.65 -25.32 -18.70
C MET A 1 -37.04 -24.58 -17.52
N PHE A 2 -35.82 -24.07 -17.64
CA PHE A 2 -35.22 -23.28 -16.56
C PHE A 2 -35.90 -21.91 -16.58
N SER A 3 -36.81 -21.66 -15.63
CA SER A 3 -37.37 -20.32 -15.45
C SER A 3 -36.29 -19.48 -14.78
N ALA A 4 -35.70 -18.55 -15.52
CA ALA A 4 -34.74 -17.62 -14.98
C ALA A 4 -35.47 -16.60 -14.07
N ARG A 5 -34.96 -16.41 -12.85
CA ARG A 5 -35.56 -15.52 -11.85
C ARG A 5 -35.09 -14.08 -12.07
N LYS A 6 -36.01 -13.13 -11.96
CA LYS A 6 -35.72 -11.72 -12.28
C LYS A 6 -34.87 -11.03 -11.22
N THR A 7 -35.05 -11.42 -9.96
CA THR A 7 -34.37 -10.79 -8.83
C THR A 7 -33.91 -11.82 -7.78
N CYS A 8 -33.08 -11.39 -6.83
CA CYS A 8 -32.76 -12.19 -5.65
C CYS A 8 -34.00 -12.47 -4.78
N GLU A 9 -34.99 -11.59 -4.80
CA GLU A 9 -36.25 -11.78 -4.09
C GLU A 9 -37.04 -12.95 -4.69
N ASP A 10 -37.10 -13.03 -6.02
CA ASP A 10 -37.73 -14.16 -6.71
C ASP A 10 -37.03 -15.48 -6.39
N LEU A 11 -35.69 -15.48 -6.34
CA LEU A 11 -34.90 -16.65 -5.92
C LEU A 11 -35.22 -17.06 -4.47
N PHE A 12 -35.47 -16.10 -3.58
CA PHE A 12 -35.84 -16.37 -2.19
C PHE A 12 -37.26 -16.95 -2.09
N VAL A 13 -38.24 -16.37 -2.78
CA VAL A 13 -39.65 -16.74 -2.67
C VAL A 13 -39.96 -18.02 -3.45
N GLN A 14 -39.48 -18.11 -4.68
CA GLN A 14 -39.90 -19.15 -5.63
C GLN A 14 -38.98 -20.39 -5.57
N ASP A 15 -37.68 -20.19 -5.35
CA ASP A 15 -36.70 -21.28 -5.33
C ASP A 15 -36.28 -21.68 -3.91
N GLY A 16 -36.80 -20.97 -2.89
CA GLY A 16 -36.55 -21.28 -1.49
C GLY A 16 -35.11 -21.04 -1.05
N LEU A 17 -34.34 -20.21 -1.77
CA LEU A 17 -32.94 -19.94 -1.42
C LEU A 17 -32.83 -19.11 -0.14
N ARG A 18 -31.92 -19.49 0.75
CA ARG A 18 -31.70 -18.85 2.05
C ARG A 18 -30.25 -18.47 2.31
N ARG A 19 -29.31 -18.90 1.47
CA ARG A 19 -27.88 -18.63 1.63
C ARG A 19 -27.51 -17.39 0.82
N SER A 20 -26.86 -16.42 1.46
CA SER A 20 -26.28 -15.28 0.75
C SER A 20 -25.10 -15.72 -0.12
N GLY A 21 -24.93 -15.08 -1.27
CA GLY A 21 -23.89 -15.42 -2.21
C GLY A 21 -24.20 -14.93 -3.61
N HIS A 22 -23.39 -15.37 -4.57
CA HIS A 22 -23.55 -14.93 -5.95
C HIS A 22 -24.47 -15.86 -6.73
N TYR A 23 -25.50 -15.28 -7.35
CA TYR A 23 -26.51 -16.00 -8.12
C TYR A 23 -26.67 -15.39 -9.51
N LEU A 24 -27.16 -16.19 -10.44
CA LEU A 24 -27.52 -15.73 -11.78
C LEU A 24 -28.99 -15.29 -11.75
N ILE A 25 -29.24 -14.07 -12.20
CA ILE A 25 -30.59 -13.52 -12.37
C ILE A 25 -30.77 -13.05 -13.82
N ASP A 26 -32.03 -12.89 -14.22
CA ASP A 26 -32.43 -12.49 -15.55
C ASP A 26 -33.56 -11.45 -15.46
N ALA A 27 -33.17 -10.18 -15.36
CA ALA A 27 -34.05 -9.10 -14.89
C ALA A 27 -35.23 -8.80 -15.83
N ASP A 28 -35.06 -8.92 -17.14
CA ASP A 28 -36.12 -8.83 -18.15
C ASP A 28 -36.80 -10.18 -18.41
N GLY A 29 -36.15 -11.28 -18.03
CA GLY A 29 -36.69 -12.63 -18.03
C GLY A 29 -36.33 -13.41 -19.29
N ALA A 30 -36.63 -14.70 -19.31
CA ALA A 30 -36.06 -15.66 -20.28
C ALA A 30 -36.38 -15.39 -21.77
N GLU A 31 -37.38 -14.55 -22.07
CA GLU A 31 -37.74 -14.14 -23.44
C GLU A 31 -37.22 -12.72 -23.78
N GLY A 32 -36.56 -12.06 -22.84
CA GLY A 32 -36.01 -10.73 -22.97
C GLY A 32 -34.69 -10.69 -23.75
N PRO A 33 -34.31 -9.52 -24.29
CA PRO A 33 -33.06 -9.35 -25.05
C PRO A 33 -31.79 -9.35 -24.19
N ILE A 34 -31.87 -9.23 -22.87
CA ILE A 34 -30.71 -9.13 -21.99
C ILE A 34 -30.31 -10.54 -21.50
N LEU A 35 -29.01 -10.84 -21.55
CA LEU A 35 -28.51 -12.12 -21.07
C LEU A 35 -28.50 -12.15 -19.53
N PRO A 36 -28.80 -13.32 -18.92
CA PRO A 36 -28.68 -13.52 -17.47
C PRO A 36 -27.29 -13.15 -16.96
N PHE A 37 -27.24 -12.55 -15.77
CA PHE A 37 -26.02 -12.01 -15.20
C PHE A 37 -25.90 -12.29 -13.71
N ARG A 38 -24.65 -12.26 -13.23
CA ARG A 38 -24.30 -12.63 -11.88
C ARG A 38 -24.40 -11.42 -10.96
N VAL A 39 -25.12 -11.56 -9.87
CA VAL A 39 -25.27 -10.55 -8.81
C VAL A 39 -25.02 -11.17 -7.45
N HIS A 40 -24.76 -10.34 -6.43
CA HIS A 40 -24.65 -10.79 -5.06
C HIS A 40 -26.01 -10.65 -4.37
N CYS A 41 -26.62 -11.78 -4.00
CA CYS A 41 -27.84 -11.79 -3.21
C CYS A 41 -27.50 -11.84 -1.73
N ILE A 42 -27.95 -10.84 -0.99
CA ILE A 42 -27.99 -10.87 0.47
C ILE A 42 -29.36 -11.42 0.85
N MET A 43 -29.40 -12.67 1.31
CA MET A 43 -30.61 -13.32 1.78
C MET A 43 -30.84 -12.94 3.23
N GLY A 44 -32.04 -12.48 3.56
CA GLY A 44 -32.42 -12.15 4.92
C GLY A 44 -33.32 -13.19 5.58
N SER A 45 -33.81 -12.88 6.78
CA SER A 45 -34.77 -13.75 7.47
C SER A 45 -36.16 -13.64 6.88
N THR A 46 -36.51 -12.45 6.38
CA THR A 46 -37.76 -12.17 5.67
C THR A 46 -37.49 -11.73 4.23
N VAL A 47 -38.54 -11.73 3.40
CA VAL A 47 -38.46 -11.25 2.01
C VAL A 47 -38.04 -9.78 1.94
N GLU A 48 -38.49 -8.97 2.91
CA GLU A 48 -38.19 -7.53 2.97
C GLU A 48 -36.71 -7.23 3.26
N ASP A 49 -35.99 -8.20 3.82
CA ASP A 49 -34.56 -8.12 4.10
C ASP A 49 -33.69 -8.52 2.90
N VAL A 50 -34.29 -9.16 1.88
CA VAL A 50 -33.54 -9.62 0.70
C VAL A 50 -33.10 -8.42 -0.12
N ARG A 51 -31.83 -8.45 -0.54
CA ARG A 51 -31.24 -7.40 -1.39
C ARG A 51 -30.48 -8.02 -2.55
N THR A 52 -30.70 -7.46 -3.73
CA THR A 52 -29.81 -7.64 -4.88
C THR A 52 -28.73 -6.57 -4.81
N LEU A 53 -27.49 -6.97 -4.51
CA LEU A 53 -26.33 -6.09 -4.45
C LEU A 53 -25.52 -6.21 -5.73
N VAL A 54 -25.27 -5.07 -6.36
CA VAL A 54 -24.32 -4.94 -7.47
C VAL A 54 -23.13 -4.16 -6.97
N HIS A 55 -21.96 -4.80 -7.03
CA HIS A 55 -20.73 -4.22 -6.55
C HIS A 55 -20.13 -3.24 -7.57
N HIS A 56 -19.26 -2.36 -7.07
CA HIS A 56 -18.51 -1.40 -7.90
C HIS A 56 -17.08 -1.19 -7.41
N ASP A 57 -16.27 -0.57 -8.26
CA ASP A 57 -14.84 -0.39 -8.05
C ASP A 57 -14.45 0.69 -7.02
N SER A 58 -15.43 1.32 -6.35
CA SER A 58 -15.25 2.45 -5.42
C SER A 58 -15.81 2.19 -4.02
N GLU A 59 -15.92 0.92 -3.61
CA GLU A 59 -16.44 0.53 -2.28
C GLU A 59 -15.46 0.75 -1.11
N GLN A 60 -14.25 1.25 -1.40
CA GLN A 60 -13.20 1.43 -0.40
C GLN A 60 -12.83 2.89 -0.22
N ARG A 61 -12.27 3.19 0.96
CA ARG A 61 -11.70 4.50 1.24
C ARG A 61 -10.54 4.77 0.28
N ILE A 62 -10.70 5.81 -0.53
CA ILE A 62 -9.69 6.28 -1.47
C ILE A 62 -9.20 7.62 -0.96
N TYR A 63 -7.91 7.72 -0.66
CA TYR A 63 -7.32 8.98 -0.25
C TYR A 63 -7.20 9.92 -1.46
N VAL A 64 -7.90 11.04 -1.41
CA VAL A 64 -7.86 12.09 -2.43
C VAL A 64 -7.01 13.24 -1.91
N ARG A 65 -5.81 13.41 -2.47
CA ARG A 65 -4.96 14.56 -2.19
C ARG A 65 -5.15 15.59 -3.31
N SER A 66 -6.07 16.52 -3.10
CA SER A 66 -6.26 17.66 -4.00
C SER A 66 -5.13 18.68 -3.73
N GLY A 67 -4.30 18.94 -4.74
CA GLY A 67 -3.32 20.02 -4.72
C GLY A 67 -3.90 21.37 -5.19
N VAL A 68 -5.13 21.35 -5.72
CA VAL A 68 -5.92 22.50 -6.15
C VAL A 68 -7.40 22.17 -5.99
N GLU A 69 -8.19 23.13 -5.50
CA GLU A 69 -9.64 22.98 -5.25
C GLU A 69 -10.34 22.37 -6.47
N GLY A 70 -10.99 21.23 -6.26
CA GLY A 70 -11.73 20.59 -7.33
C GLY A 70 -10.87 20.09 -8.49
N ALA A 71 -9.95 19.14 -8.22
CA ALA A 71 -9.15 18.45 -9.24
C ALA A 71 -9.40 16.93 -9.34
N TYR A 72 -10.37 16.36 -8.61
CA TYR A 72 -10.61 14.91 -8.62
C TYR A 72 -11.83 14.57 -9.48
N ALA A 73 -11.78 13.42 -10.16
CA ALA A 73 -12.85 12.90 -10.99
C ALA A 73 -12.73 11.37 -11.06
N ARG A 74 -13.74 10.63 -10.61
CA ARG A 74 -13.74 9.17 -10.67
C ARG A 74 -14.99 8.61 -11.36
N PRO A 75 -14.87 8.08 -12.58
CA PRO A 75 -15.90 7.21 -13.15
C PRO A 75 -16.06 5.95 -12.29
N ILE A 76 -17.30 5.58 -11.97
CA ILE A 76 -17.59 4.36 -11.21
C ILE A 76 -17.88 3.23 -12.19
N THR A 77 -17.17 2.12 -12.02
CA THR A 77 -17.37 0.91 -12.82
C THR A 77 -18.08 -0.14 -11.96
N TYR A 78 -19.18 -0.68 -12.49
CA TYR A 78 -19.98 -1.71 -11.83
C TYR A 78 -19.67 -3.10 -12.39
N ASP A 79 -19.90 -4.13 -11.57
CA ASP A 79 -19.65 -5.54 -11.93
C ASP A 79 -20.57 -6.08 -13.03
N VAL A 80 -21.65 -5.36 -13.35
CA VAL A 80 -22.62 -5.72 -14.38
C VAL A 80 -22.66 -4.66 -15.48
N GLY A 81 -23.03 -5.07 -16.68
CA GLY A 81 -23.17 -4.15 -17.80
C GLY A 81 -24.32 -3.16 -17.62
N TRP A 82 -24.25 -2.04 -18.33
CA TRP A 82 -25.24 -0.97 -18.23
C TRP A 82 -26.68 -1.42 -18.51
N LEU A 83 -26.88 -2.19 -19.59
CA LEU A 83 -28.20 -2.69 -19.97
C LEU A 83 -28.80 -3.60 -18.88
N GLN A 84 -27.98 -4.45 -18.28
CA GLN A 84 -28.36 -5.34 -17.18
C GLN A 84 -28.71 -4.56 -15.92
N MET A 85 -27.92 -3.55 -15.58
CA MET A 85 -28.19 -2.66 -14.46
C MET A 85 -29.53 -1.94 -14.64
N ARG A 86 -29.79 -1.39 -15.83
CA ARG A 86 -31.04 -0.67 -16.12
C ARG A 86 -32.26 -1.58 -15.98
N ALA A 87 -32.21 -2.80 -16.53
CA ALA A 87 -33.29 -3.76 -16.38
C ALA A 87 -33.52 -4.17 -14.92
N LEU A 88 -32.43 -4.37 -14.15
CA LEU A 88 -32.52 -4.65 -12.72
C LEU A 88 -33.15 -3.50 -11.95
N ILE A 89 -32.78 -2.26 -12.27
CA ILE A 89 -33.38 -1.07 -11.69
C ILE A 89 -34.86 -1.09 -12.04
N GLU A 90 -35.25 -1.12 -13.31
CA GLU A 90 -36.64 -1.10 -13.76
C GLU A 90 -37.54 -2.12 -13.04
N VAL A 91 -37.10 -3.38 -12.88
CA VAL A 91 -37.86 -4.43 -12.19
C VAL A 91 -37.90 -4.28 -10.65
N SER A 92 -36.97 -3.53 -10.06
CA SER A 92 -36.88 -3.36 -8.61
C SER A 92 -37.83 -2.27 -8.10
N GLN A 93 -38.55 -2.52 -6.99
CA GLN A 93 -39.44 -1.51 -6.40
C GLN A 93 -38.69 -0.32 -5.80
N ARG A 94 -37.51 -0.56 -5.21
CA ARG A 94 -36.69 0.46 -4.55
C ARG A 94 -35.22 0.21 -4.85
N CYS A 95 -34.48 1.29 -5.10
CA CYS A 95 -33.04 1.27 -5.30
C CYS A 95 -32.40 2.29 -4.35
N ARG A 96 -31.23 1.94 -3.81
CA ARG A 96 -30.43 2.90 -3.04
C ARG A 96 -28.95 2.64 -3.23
N GLN A 97 -28.17 3.71 -3.23
CA GLN A 97 -26.71 3.64 -3.25
C GLN A 97 -26.16 4.45 -2.09
N TYR A 98 -25.23 3.83 -1.36
CA TYR A 98 -24.55 4.50 -0.25
C TYR A 98 -23.36 5.29 -0.77
N VAL A 99 -23.17 6.50 -0.27
CA VAL A 99 -22.03 7.35 -0.60
C VAL A 99 -21.46 7.95 0.68
N LYS A 100 -20.13 8.00 0.77
CA LYS A 100 -19.39 8.57 1.90
C LYS A 100 -18.20 9.38 1.41
N TRP A 101 -18.00 10.55 2.02
CA TRP A 101 -16.86 11.43 1.82
C TRP A 101 -16.25 11.80 3.16
N GLU A 102 -14.93 11.69 3.28
CA GLU A 102 -14.17 12.00 4.50
C GLU A 102 -13.17 13.11 4.19
N CYS A 103 -13.11 14.14 5.02
CA CYS A 103 -12.38 15.39 4.75
C CYS A 103 -11.62 15.87 5.99
N SER A 104 -10.51 16.58 5.77
CA SER A 104 -9.68 17.18 6.82
C SER A 104 -8.85 18.33 6.23
N GLY A 105 -9.09 19.58 6.67
CA GLY A 105 -8.39 20.78 6.19
C GLY A 105 -9.17 21.61 5.16
N VAL A 106 -8.67 22.82 4.86
CA VAL A 106 -9.34 23.83 4.01
C VAL A 106 -9.44 23.33 2.56
N GLY A 107 -10.61 23.43 1.92
CA GLY A 107 -10.79 23.18 0.48
C GLY A 107 -11.18 21.74 0.08
N ALA A 108 -11.49 20.86 1.05
CA ALA A 108 -11.89 19.46 0.80
C ALA A 108 -13.42 19.22 0.87
N GLY A 109 -14.23 20.27 1.02
CA GLY A 109 -15.68 20.20 1.17
C GLY A 109 -16.48 20.28 -0.14
N PHE A 110 -17.81 20.23 -0.02
CA PHE A 110 -18.76 20.53 -1.10
C PHE A 110 -19.00 22.04 -1.18
N GLY A 111 -17.93 22.81 -0.98
CA GLY A 111 -17.97 24.26 -0.83
C GLY A 111 -18.67 24.93 -2.00
N TYR A 112 -19.42 25.97 -1.66
CA TYR A 112 -20.17 26.81 -2.59
C TYR A 112 -19.69 28.25 -2.40
N SER A 113 -18.72 28.67 -3.21
CA SER A 113 -18.30 30.08 -3.30
C SER A 113 -18.99 30.72 -4.51
N ASP A 114 -19.49 31.95 -4.34
CA ASP A 114 -20.02 32.80 -5.42
C ASP A 114 -20.99 32.10 -6.40
N GLU A 115 -21.93 31.34 -5.85
CA GLU A 115 -22.94 30.60 -6.59
C GLU A 115 -22.47 29.40 -7.44
N ARG A 116 -21.25 28.90 -7.21
CA ARG A 116 -20.69 27.79 -7.97
C ARG A 116 -20.34 26.59 -7.08
N PRO A 117 -20.96 25.42 -7.30
CA PRO A 117 -20.58 24.20 -6.60
C PRO A 117 -19.21 23.71 -7.10
N LEU A 118 -18.27 23.53 -6.17
CA LEU A 118 -16.90 23.09 -6.49
C LEU A 118 -16.81 21.59 -6.81
N SER A 119 -17.80 20.81 -6.42
CA SER A 119 -17.87 19.37 -6.71
C SER A 119 -19.31 18.89 -6.90
N TRP A 120 -19.46 17.85 -7.72
CA TRP A 120 -20.73 17.18 -7.99
C TRP A 120 -20.51 15.70 -8.29
N TRP A 121 -21.57 14.91 -8.22
CA TRP A 121 -21.61 13.57 -8.81
C TRP A 121 -22.48 13.58 -10.07
N GLU A 122 -22.25 12.65 -10.98
CA GLU A 122 -23.06 12.53 -12.20
C GLU A 122 -24.08 11.40 -12.05
N SER A 123 -25.33 11.69 -12.41
CA SER A 123 -26.41 10.71 -12.47
C SER A 123 -26.17 9.65 -13.54
N VAL A 124 -27.05 8.66 -13.56
CA VAL A 124 -27.21 7.65 -14.62
C VAL A 124 -27.20 8.26 -16.04
N GLU A 125 -27.78 9.45 -16.23
CA GLU A 125 -27.85 10.16 -17.52
C GLU A 125 -26.62 11.05 -17.79
N GLY A 126 -25.70 11.17 -16.82
CA GLY A 126 -24.55 12.06 -16.89
C GLY A 126 -24.84 13.49 -16.40
N GLU A 127 -26.05 13.74 -15.89
CA GLU A 127 -26.44 15.05 -15.38
C GLU A 127 -25.80 15.32 -14.01
N PRO A 128 -25.20 16.51 -13.80
CA PRO A 128 -24.55 16.84 -12.54
C PRO A 128 -25.58 17.00 -11.42
N GLN A 129 -25.25 16.47 -10.25
CA GLN A 129 -26.06 16.52 -9.03
C GLN A 129 -25.25 17.14 -7.91
N PHE A 130 -25.82 18.15 -7.24
CA PHE A 130 -25.10 18.99 -6.27
C PHE A 130 -25.58 18.81 -4.84
N TYR A 131 -26.21 17.68 -4.53
CA TYR A 131 -26.58 17.29 -3.18
C TYR A 131 -25.88 15.97 -2.81
N TRP A 132 -25.69 15.69 -1.53
CA TRP A 132 -24.93 14.51 -1.08
C TRP A 132 -25.66 13.66 -0.05
N GLY A 133 -25.35 12.37 0.00
CA GLY A 133 -25.81 11.45 1.04
C GLY A 133 -27.33 11.26 1.15
N GLY A 134 -28.11 11.59 0.12
CA GLY A 134 -29.58 11.53 0.21
C GLY A 134 -30.26 12.78 0.74
N ALA A 135 -29.55 13.90 0.78
CA ALA A 135 -30.15 15.22 0.95
C ALA A 135 -31.35 15.44 0.03
N SER A 136 -32.41 16.04 0.57
CA SER A 136 -33.63 16.42 -0.17
C SER A 136 -33.52 17.76 -0.88
N GLU A 137 -32.61 18.63 -0.42
CA GLU A 137 -32.40 19.96 -0.97
C GLU A 137 -31.11 20.02 -1.79
N ASN A 138 -31.16 20.78 -2.89
CA ASN A 138 -29.97 21.00 -3.70
C ASN A 138 -28.92 21.79 -2.91
N LEU A 139 -27.63 21.53 -3.13
CA LEU A 139 -26.52 22.19 -2.42
C LEU A 139 -26.49 21.89 -0.90
N THR A 140 -26.97 20.72 -0.49
CA THR A 140 -26.92 20.26 0.91
C THR A 140 -26.42 18.83 1.01
N CYS A 141 -25.91 18.46 2.19
CA CYS A 141 -25.58 17.09 2.54
C CYS A 141 -26.62 16.50 3.49
N ALA A 142 -26.65 15.18 3.61
CA ALA A 142 -27.61 14.45 4.45
C ALA A 142 -27.62 14.87 5.93
N CYS A 143 -26.57 15.51 6.42
CA CYS A 143 -26.54 16.04 7.77
C CYS A 143 -27.43 17.27 7.96
N TYR A 144 -27.77 18.02 6.90
CA TYR A 144 -28.49 19.28 7.03
C TYR A 144 -29.97 19.06 7.37
N PRO A 145 -30.53 19.76 8.37
CA PRO A 145 -29.99 20.94 9.08
C PRO A 145 -29.11 20.65 10.31
N ASP A 146 -29.00 19.38 10.73
CA ASP A 146 -28.29 18.93 11.93
C ASP A 146 -26.80 18.63 11.68
N CYS A 147 -26.11 19.47 10.91
CA CYS A 147 -24.67 19.30 10.65
C CYS A 147 -23.81 19.65 11.88
N PHE A 148 -22.55 19.20 11.88
CA PHE A 148 -21.59 19.41 12.97
C PHE A 148 -21.49 20.88 13.40
N SER A 149 -21.49 21.79 12.42
CA SER A 149 -21.70 23.22 12.65
C SER A 149 -23.11 23.61 12.18
N PRO A 150 -23.94 24.25 13.03
CA PRO A 150 -25.30 24.64 12.66
C PRO A 150 -25.38 25.64 11.49
N ASP A 151 -24.32 26.42 11.27
CA ASP A 151 -24.25 27.43 10.20
C ASP A 151 -23.84 26.85 8.84
N GLN A 152 -23.59 25.54 8.76
CA GLN A 152 -23.07 24.87 7.56
C GLN A 152 -24.05 23.85 7.00
N ARG A 153 -23.99 23.64 5.67
CA ARG A 153 -24.88 22.72 4.93
C ARG A 153 -24.31 21.32 4.75
N CYS A 154 -23.01 21.17 4.97
CA CYS A 154 -22.28 19.91 4.96
C CYS A 154 -21.23 19.92 6.07
N ASN A 155 -20.90 18.73 6.60
CA ASN A 155 -19.88 18.61 7.62
C ASN A 155 -18.51 19.00 7.07
N CYS A 156 -18.20 18.63 5.82
CA CYS A 156 -16.93 18.95 5.18
C CYS A 156 -16.74 20.42 4.80
N ASP A 157 -17.75 21.25 4.98
CA ASP A 157 -17.63 22.72 4.83
C ASP A 157 -17.17 23.39 6.15
N SER A 158 -17.30 22.69 7.28
CA SER A 158 -16.97 23.18 8.62
C SER A 158 -15.48 23.05 8.92
N ASN A 159 -14.62 23.86 8.33
CA ASN A 159 -13.19 23.66 8.46
C ASN A 159 -12.52 24.48 9.59
N ALA A 160 -12.63 24.01 10.84
CA ALA A 160 -12.11 24.73 12.01
C ALA A 160 -10.71 24.30 12.49
N GLU A 161 -10.23 23.07 12.25
CA GLU A 161 -8.90 22.60 12.68
C GLU A 161 -8.57 21.26 11.96
N PHE A 162 -7.38 20.65 12.13
CA PHE A 162 -7.00 19.34 11.57
C PHE A 162 -7.80 18.16 12.17
N HIS A 163 -9.12 18.20 12.05
CA HIS A 163 -10.07 17.17 12.47
C HIS A 163 -10.71 16.54 11.23
N TRP A 164 -10.85 15.22 11.27
CA TRP A 164 -11.58 14.48 10.23
C TRP A 164 -13.08 14.61 10.43
N LEU A 165 -13.77 15.11 9.42
CA LEU A 165 -15.23 15.16 9.32
C LEU A 165 -15.70 14.26 8.17
N GLU A 166 -16.99 13.93 8.13
CA GLU A 166 -17.55 13.08 7.09
C GLU A 166 -18.97 13.50 6.68
N ASP A 167 -19.24 13.39 5.38
CA ASP A 167 -20.56 13.51 4.77
C ASP A 167 -20.96 12.18 4.14
N GLN A 168 -22.08 11.61 4.58
CA GLN A 168 -22.51 10.28 4.13
C GLN A 168 -24.02 10.11 4.09
N GLY A 169 -24.47 9.14 3.30
CA GLY A 169 -25.85 8.66 3.34
C GLY A 169 -26.29 7.96 2.05
N TYR A 170 -27.59 7.75 1.92
CA TYR A 170 -28.18 6.96 0.83
C TYR A 170 -28.87 7.83 -0.20
N ILE A 171 -28.43 7.74 -1.45
CA ILE A 171 -29.22 8.23 -2.58
C ILE A 171 -30.27 7.17 -2.88
N THR A 172 -31.55 7.55 -2.85
CA THR A 172 -32.69 6.63 -3.04
C THR A 172 -33.51 6.91 -4.30
N ASP A 173 -33.18 7.99 -5.02
CA ASP A 173 -33.84 8.35 -6.26
C ASP A 173 -33.42 7.40 -7.38
N LYS A 174 -34.35 6.54 -7.79
CA LYS A 174 -34.13 5.48 -8.77
C LYS A 174 -33.78 6.04 -10.16
N ASP A 175 -34.32 7.21 -10.50
CA ASP A 175 -34.13 7.82 -11.82
C ASP A 175 -32.74 8.46 -11.97
N LYS A 176 -32.01 8.61 -10.85
CA LYS A 176 -30.64 9.16 -10.84
C LYS A 176 -29.57 8.10 -10.64
N LEU A 177 -29.96 6.89 -10.24
CA LEU A 177 -29.06 5.77 -9.95
C LEU A 177 -28.82 4.88 -11.17
N PRO A 178 -27.65 4.22 -11.24
CA PRO A 178 -26.55 4.31 -10.30
C PRO A 178 -25.67 5.53 -10.58
N ILE A 179 -24.85 5.95 -9.61
CA ILE A 179 -23.90 7.04 -9.79
C ILE A 179 -22.90 6.66 -10.90
N ARG A 180 -22.81 7.48 -11.95
CA ARG A 180 -21.90 7.22 -13.08
C ARG A 180 -20.48 7.67 -12.77
N LYS A 181 -20.37 8.81 -12.10
CA LYS A 181 -19.09 9.44 -11.77
C LYS A 181 -19.18 10.08 -10.39
N ALA A 182 -18.31 9.67 -9.49
CA ALA A 182 -18.15 10.31 -8.19
C ALA A 182 -17.20 11.50 -8.31
N LEU A 183 -17.62 12.61 -7.69
CA LEU A 183 -16.82 13.81 -7.40
C LEU A 183 -16.04 14.25 -8.62
N SER A 184 -16.73 14.90 -9.56
CA SER A 184 -16.11 15.65 -10.63
C SER A 184 -16.06 17.12 -10.23
N SER A 185 -15.04 17.80 -10.71
CA SER A 185 -14.76 19.17 -10.37
C SER A 185 -14.27 19.94 -11.61
N THR A 186 -14.20 21.26 -11.51
CA THR A 186 -13.98 22.13 -12.68
C THR A 186 -12.54 22.26 -13.14
N GLU A 187 -11.53 21.88 -12.33
CA GLU A 187 -10.14 21.94 -12.73
C GLU A 187 -9.62 20.60 -13.24
N GLU A 188 -9.12 20.58 -14.48
CA GLU A 188 -8.48 19.41 -15.05
C GLU A 188 -7.14 19.15 -14.34
N CYS A 189 -6.96 17.93 -13.80
CA CYS A 189 -5.66 17.46 -13.34
C CYS A 189 -4.66 17.51 -14.51
N ASP A 190 -3.80 18.54 -14.52
CA ASP A 190 -2.69 18.56 -15.45
C ASP A 190 -1.70 17.45 -15.09
N SER A 191 -1.16 16.85 -16.15
CA SER A 191 -0.19 15.75 -16.21
C SER A 191 1.18 16.09 -15.62
N SER A 192 1.21 16.65 -14.41
CA SER A 192 2.45 16.88 -13.68
C SER A 192 3.14 15.54 -13.36
N GLN A 193 4.47 15.52 -13.48
CA GLN A 193 5.34 14.33 -13.57
C GLN A 193 5.27 13.29 -12.42
N ASN A 194 4.40 13.48 -11.43
CA ASN A 194 4.33 12.66 -10.21
C ASN A 194 3.13 11.71 -10.14
N PHE A 195 2.22 11.73 -11.13
CA PHE A 195 1.01 10.91 -11.13
C PHE A 195 0.85 10.11 -12.42
N LEU A 196 0.34 8.88 -12.27
CA LEU A 196 0.09 7.92 -13.34
C LEU A 196 -1.42 7.73 -13.46
N ARG A 197 -1.94 7.79 -14.69
CA ARG A 197 -3.36 7.51 -14.98
C ARG A 197 -3.57 6.01 -15.16
N CYS A 198 -4.40 5.41 -14.31
CA CYS A 198 -4.84 4.03 -14.44
C CYS A 198 -5.83 3.87 -15.62
N ARG A 199 -6.00 2.66 -16.14
CA ARG A 199 -6.95 2.40 -17.24
C ARG A 199 -8.39 2.73 -16.84
N THR A 200 -8.74 2.57 -15.58
CA THR A 200 -10.04 2.94 -14.99
C THR A 200 -10.23 4.45 -14.83
N GLY A 201 -9.23 5.27 -15.19
CA GLY A 201 -9.35 6.73 -15.26
C GLY A 201 -8.87 7.47 -14.03
N HIS A 202 -8.68 6.79 -12.88
CA HIS A 202 -8.13 7.40 -11.67
C HIS A 202 -6.61 7.56 -11.74
N PHE A 203 -6.07 8.52 -10.99
CA PHE A 203 -4.64 8.76 -10.91
C PHE A 203 -4.07 8.17 -9.62
N VAL A 204 -2.89 7.56 -9.71
CA VAL A 204 -2.12 7.07 -8.57
C VAL A 204 -0.73 7.66 -8.60
N ASN A 205 -0.06 7.66 -7.45
CA ASN A 205 1.29 8.18 -7.37
C ASN A 205 2.24 7.35 -8.24
N ILE A 206 3.12 8.02 -9.00
CA ILE A 206 4.08 7.35 -9.89
C ILE A 206 5.02 6.39 -9.16
N SER A 207 5.28 6.61 -7.87
CA SER A 207 6.08 5.70 -7.01
C SER A 207 5.52 4.28 -6.93
N THR A 208 4.22 4.09 -7.21
CA THR A 208 3.60 2.76 -7.22
C THR A 208 3.83 2.00 -8.53
N LYS A 209 4.37 2.64 -9.57
CA LYS A 209 4.59 2.04 -10.89
C LYS A 209 5.47 0.79 -10.79
N CYS A 210 5.02 -0.31 -11.40
CA CYS A 210 5.73 -1.60 -11.43
C CYS A 210 5.93 -2.29 -10.07
N LEU A 211 5.29 -1.82 -9.00
CA LEU A 211 5.32 -2.47 -7.69
C LEU A 211 4.02 -3.26 -7.50
N TYR A 212 4.15 -4.59 -7.44
CA TYR A 212 3.07 -5.49 -7.04
C TYR A 212 3.01 -5.55 -5.52
N GLY A 213 1.80 -5.66 -4.99
CA GLY A 213 1.59 -5.70 -3.56
C GLY A 213 0.17 -5.28 -3.22
N PHE A 214 -0.14 -5.41 -1.95
CA PHE A 214 -1.43 -5.08 -1.40
C PHE A 214 -1.27 -3.98 -0.35
N ASP A 215 -2.30 -3.16 -0.20
CA ASP A 215 -2.39 -2.22 0.90
C ASP A 215 -2.68 -2.94 2.23
N GLN A 216 -2.74 -2.17 3.32
CA GLN A 216 -3.04 -2.66 4.67
C GLN A 216 -4.40 -3.36 4.80
N PHE A 217 -5.27 -3.26 3.78
CA PHE A 217 -6.58 -3.87 3.74
C PHE A 217 -6.65 -5.09 2.81
N GLY A 218 -5.52 -5.48 2.22
CA GLY A 218 -5.42 -6.65 1.35
C GLY A 218 -5.86 -6.41 -0.10
N PHE A 219 -5.94 -5.15 -0.54
CA PHE A 219 -6.30 -4.80 -1.92
C PHE A 219 -5.10 -4.32 -2.72
N GLN A 220 -5.14 -4.52 -4.05
CA GLN A 220 -4.05 -4.18 -4.94
C GLN A 220 -3.60 -2.73 -4.76
N ALA A 221 -2.36 -2.54 -4.31
CA ALA A 221 -1.75 -1.22 -4.17
C ALA A 221 -1.45 -0.62 -5.55
N GLY A 222 -1.61 0.70 -5.70
CA GLY A 222 -1.48 1.40 -6.97
C GLY A 222 -2.78 1.37 -7.77
N CYS A 223 -2.72 1.00 -9.06
CA CYS A 223 -3.92 0.83 -9.87
C CYS A 223 -4.58 -0.51 -9.53
N ARG A 224 -5.82 -0.48 -9.07
CA ARG A 224 -6.57 -1.69 -8.69
C ARG A 224 -6.84 -2.64 -9.86
N ASP A 225 -6.91 -2.10 -11.07
CA ASP A 225 -6.99 -2.83 -12.34
C ASP A 225 -5.62 -3.30 -12.87
N VAL A 226 -4.59 -3.24 -12.03
CA VAL A 226 -3.20 -3.64 -12.28
C VAL A 226 -2.54 -2.99 -13.49
N SER A 227 -3.13 -1.91 -14.03
CA SER A 227 -2.57 -1.21 -15.21
C SER A 227 -1.22 -0.54 -14.91
N HIS A 228 -0.94 -0.23 -13.65
CA HIS A 228 0.38 0.27 -13.24
C HIS A 228 1.49 -0.77 -13.42
N LEU A 229 1.18 -2.07 -13.51
CA LEU A 229 2.17 -3.15 -13.67
C LEU A 229 2.55 -3.43 -15.13
N ARG A 230 1.99 -2.69 -16.08
CA ARG A 230 2.27 -2.88 -17.52
C ARG A 230 3.51 -2.13 -17.96
N GLY A 231 4.27 -2.72 -18.89
CA GLY A 231 5.48 -2.11 -19.47
C GLY A 231 6.62 -1.99 -18.46
N CYS A 232 6.80 -3.03 -17.64
CA CYS A 232 7.75 -3.02 -16.53
C CYS A 232 9.03 -3.82 -16.85
N GLU A 233 9.26 -4.22 -18.10
CA GLU A 233 10.28 -5.20 -18.49
C GLU A 233 11.69 -4.82 -17.99
N ASN A 234 12.04 -3.54 -18.07
CA ASN A 234 13.38 -3.01 -17.79
C ASN A 234 13.49 -2.21 -16.48
N VAL A 235 12.48 -2.30 -15.60
CA VAL A 235 12.49 -1.54 -14.33
C VAL A 235 13.40 -2.20 -13.29
N VAL A 236 14.21 -1.38 -12.62
CA VAL A 236 15.00 -1.75 -11.45
C VAL A 236 14.11 -1.70 -10.20
N CYS A 237 14.05 -2.81 -9.47
CA CYS A 237 13.20 -2.90 -8.28
C CYS A 237 13.85 -2.19 -7.07
N PRO A 238 13.04 -1.57 -6.18
CA PRO A 238 13.53 -1.06 -4.90
C PRO A 238 14.13 -2.17 -4.03
N GLU A 239 14.93 -1.79 -3.03
CA GLU A 239 15.69 -2.75 -2.21
C GLU A 239 14.83 -3.86 -1.62
N ASP A 240 13.58 -3.61 -1.22
CA ASP A 240 12.68 -4.59 -0.58
C ASP A 240 11.87 -5.48 -1.53
N TYR A 241 12.05 -5.28 -2.84
CA TYR A 241 11.32 -5.96 -3.88
C TYR A 241 12.23 -6.85 -4.73
N VAL A 242 11.62 -7.88 -5.31
CA VAL A 242 12.29 -8.85 -6.17
C VAL A 242 11.67 -8.77 -7.56
N LYS A 243 12.54 -8.76 -8.58
CA LYS A 243 12.15 -8.63 -9.97
C LYS A 243 11.62 -9.95 -10.51
N CYS A 244 10.35 -9.98 -10.93
CA CYS A 244 9.84 -11.04 -11.79
C CYS A 244 10.46 -10.91 -13.20
N THR A 245 10.65 -12.04 -13.88
CA THR A 245 11.40 -12.08 -15.13
C THR A 245 10.69 -11.26 -16.21
N ARG A 246 11.33 -10.16 -16.66
CA ARG A 246 10.77 -9.21 -17.65
C ARG A 246 9.38 -8.66 -17.29
N SER A 247 9.05 -8.56 -16.01
CA SER A 247 7.73 -8.12 -15.56
C SER A 247 7.85 -7.08 -14.43
N TYR A 248 6.94 -7.10 -13.46
CA TYR A 248 6.92 -6.21 -12.30
C TYR A 248 7.79 -6.71 -11.13
N CYS A 249 7.80 -5.94 -10.05
CA CYS A 249 8.52 -6.20 -8.83
C CYS A 249 7.55 -6.68 -7.74
N ILE A 250 7.81 -7.83 -7.10
CA ILE A 250 7.02 -8.36 -5.99
C ILE A 250 7.73 -8.11 -4.65
N PRO A 251 7.02 -7.98 -3.52
CA PRO A 251 7.65 -7.88 -2.22
C PRO A 251 8.43 -9.16 -1.91
N SER A 252 9.55 -9.04 -1.20
CA SER A 252 10.39 -10.19 -0.86
C SER A 252 9.69 -11.34 -0.10
N HIS A 253 8.62 -11.04 0.65
CA HIS A 253 7.86 -12.05 1.40
C HIS A 253 6.92 -12.89 0.54
N PHE A 254 6.72 -12.52 -0.73
CA PHE A 254 5.97 -13.31 -1.73
C PHE A 254 6.84 -14.34 -2.44
N LEU A 255 8.15 -14.34 -2.21
CA LEU A 255 8.98 -15.44 -2.70
C LEU A 255 8.70 -16.70 -1.89
N CYS A 256 8.45 -17.82 -2.56
CA CYS A 256 8.30 -19.13 -1.92
C CYS A 256 7.25 -19.15 -0.80
N ASP A 257 6.16 -18.41 -0.98
CA ASP A 257 5.02 -18.31 -0.06
C ASP A 257 3.93 -19.37 -0.37
N GLY A 258 4.05 -20.07 -1.49
CA GLY A 258 3.15 -21.10 -1.96
C GLY A 258 2.03 -20.60 -2.88
N LYS A 259 2.12 -19.35 -3.36
CA LYS A 259 1.24 -18.76 -4.38
C LYS A 259 2.08 -18.34 -5.57
N TRP A 260 1.45 -18.27 -6.75
CA TRP A 260 2.12 -17.77 -7.94
C TRP A 260 1.81 -16.29 -8.06
N ASP A 261 2.75 -15.45 -7.59
CA ASP A 261 2.67 -14.01 -7.68
C ASP A 261 3.38 -13.47 -8.94
N CYS A 262 4.42 -14.15 -9.43
CA CYS A 262 5.00 -13.82 -10.73
C CYS A 262 4.29 -14.53 -11.89
N ILE A 263 4.40 -13.94 -13.09
CA ILE A 263 3.85 -14.52 -14.32
C ILE A 263 4.68 -15.75 -14.71
N GLY A 264 4.16 -16.93 -14.40
CA GLY A 264 4.85 -18.20 -14.65
C GLY A 264 5.34 -18.90 -13.38
N GLY A 265 5.06 -18.35 -12.20
CA GLY A 265 5.35 -18.97 -10.92
C GLY A 265 6.85 -19.11 -10.63
N GLU A 266 7.70 -18.27 -11.23
CA GLU A 266 9.15 -18.32 -11.00
C GLU A 266 9.58 -17.88 -9.59
N ASP A 267 8.67 -17.23 -8.87
CA ASP A 267 8.77 -16.94 -7.44
C ASP A 267 8.70 -18.20 -6.57
N GLU A 268 8.16 -19.30 -7.10
CA GLU A 268 7.99 -20.58 -6.41
C GLU A 268 8.95 -21.69 -6.88
N ILE A 269 9.89 -21.38 -7.79
CA ILE A 269 10.90 -22.34 -8.24
C ILE A 269 12.19 -22.24 -7.43
N GLN A 270 12.86 -23.37 -7.23
CA GLN A 270 14.18 -23.44 -6.56
C GLN A 270 14.25 -22.91 -5.11
N CYS A 271 13.12 -22.88 -4.40
CA CYS A 271 13.00 -22.45 -3.00
C CYS A 271 13.94 -23.15 -2.01
N ASN A 272 14.36 -24.39 -2.30
CA ASN A 272 15.28 -25.15 -1.44
C ASN A 272 16.73 -24.63 -1.48
N LYS A 273 17.11 -23.92 -2.55
CA LYS A 273 18.47 -23.39 -2.74
C LYS A 273 18.55 -21.90 -2.37
N TYR A 274 17.41 -21.24 -2.23
CA TYR A 274 17.34 -19.82 -1.91
C TYR A 274 17.70 -19.57 -0.44
N THR A 275 18.83 -18.89 -0.23
CA THR A 275 19.14 -18.21 1.03
C THR A 275 18.59 -16.81 0.95
N CYS A 276 18.02 -16.27 2.03
CA CYS A 276 17.56 -14.88 2.13
C CYS A 276 18.74 -13.97 2.57
N PRO A 277 19.66 -13.51 1.69
CA PRO A 277 20.74 -12.62 2.10
C PRO A 277 20.12 -11.33 2.63
N GLY A 278 20.42 -10.98 3.89
CA GLY A 278 19.94 -9.72 4.45
C GLY A 278 18.51 -9.66 4.92
N ARG A 279 17.74 -10.73 4.75
CA ARG A 279 16.33 -10.78 5.16
C ARG A 279 16.12 -11.85 6.21
N TYR A 280 14.95 -11.82 6.85
CA TYR A 280 14.55 -12.87 7.77
C TYR A 280 13.93 -14.03 6.99
N LYS A 281 14.52 -15.22 7.07
CA LYS A 281 13.91 -16.45 6.53
C LYS A 281 12.88 -16.97 7.54
N CYS A 282 11.63 -17.09 7.14
CA CYS A 282 10.57 -17.64 8.00
C CYS A 282 10.93 -19.07 8.47
N ARG A 283 10.51 -19.44 9.68
CA ARG A 283 10.88 -20.73 10.26
C ARG A 283 10.29 -21.86 9.44
N ASN A 284 11.13 -22.84 9.08
CA ASN A 284 10.75 -23.98 8.24
C ASN A 284 10.09 -23.60 6.91
N GLN A 285 10.35 -22.40 6.41
CA GLN A 285 9.80 -21.86 5.16
C GLN A 285 10.93 -21.30 4.30
N SER A 286 10.68 -21.15 3.01
CA SER A 286 11.61 -20.50 2.08
C SER A 286 11.26 -19.05 1.80
N SER A 287 10.20 -18.52 2.43
CA SER A 287 9.80 -17.13 2.37
C SER A 287 10.72 -16.21 3.18
N CYS A 288 10.93 -15.00 2.65
CA CYS A 288 11.86 -14.02 3.18
C CYS A 288 11.12 -12.73 3.58
N VAL A 289 11.13 -12.36 4.85
CA VAL A 289 10.53 -11.13 5.34
C VAL A 289 11.58 -10.02 5.43
N ALA A 290 11.24 -8.81 4.98
CA ALA A 290 12.11 -7.65 5.12
C ALA A 290 12.30 -7.32 6.61
N LEU A 291 13.50 -6.86 6.99
CA LEU A 291 13.82 -6.69 8.42
C LEU A 291 12.97 -5.64 9.13
N HIS A 292 12.41 -4.67 8.41
CA HIS A 292 11.51 -3.64 8.96
C HIS A 292 10.07 -4.13 9.16
N GLN A 293 9.71 -5.28 8.57
CA GLN A 293 8.40 -5.92 8.71
C GLN A 293 8.38 -6.93 9.87
N LEU A 294 9.49 -7.09 10.59
CA LEU A 294 9.50 -7.89 11.81
C LEU A 294 8.84 -7.08 12.92
N CYS A 295 7.80 -7.64 13.54
CA CYS A 295 7.05 -7.00 14.62
C CYS A 295 6.34 -5.72 14.17
N ASP A 296 5.78 -5.73 12.96
CA ASP A 296 5.00 -4.62 12.43
C ASP A 296 3.49 -4.76 12.70
N GLY A 297 3.10 -5.79 13.45
CA GLY A 297 1.71 -6.11 13.79
C GLY A 297 0.99 -6.90 12.69
N MET A 298 1.68 -7.21 11.59
CA MET A 298 1.14 -7.95 10.45
C MET A 298 1.82 -9.31 10.36
N ARG A 299 1.04 -10.36 10.13
CA ARG A 299 1.57 -11.73 10.06
C ARG A 299 1.96 -12.07 8.62
N GLN A 300 3.21 -11.86 8.23
CA GLN A 300 3.75 -12.26 6.92
C GLN A 300 4.18 -13.73 6.90
N CYS A 301 4.79 -14.26 7.95
CA CYS A 301 5.12 -15.69 8.02
C CYS A 301 3.86 -16.52 8.31
N ARG A 302 3.71 -17.70 7.69
CA ARG A 302 2.55 -18.58 7.94
C ARG A 302 2.42 -19.02 9.41
N HIS A 303 3.55 -19.15 10.12
CA HIS A 303 3.58 -19.46 11.55
C HIS A 303 3.61 -18.21 12.45
N GLY A 304 3.65 -17.01 11.87
CA GLY A 304 3.73 -15.76 12.61
C GLY A 304 5.02 -15.60 13.42
N ASP A 305 6.13 -16.23 13.00
CA ASP A 305 7.40 -16.13 13.73
C ASP A 305 7.99 -14.71 13.67
N ASP A 306 7.73 -14.01 12.57
CA ASP A 306 8.01 -12.59 12.37
C ASP A 306 7.44 -11.69 13.48
N GLU A 307 6.25 -12.02 13.98
CA GLU A 307 5.58 -11.31 15.08
C GLU A 307 5.85 -11.89 16.47
N GLN A 308 6.61 -12.98 16.56
CA GLN A 308 7.04 -13.59 17.83
C GLN A 308 8.47 -13.17 18.21
N LEU A 309 9.16 -12.45 17.32
CA LEU A 309 10.54 -12.00 17.51
C LEU A 309 10.63 -10.55 18.02
N CYS A 310 9.72 -10.17 18.92
CA CYS A 310 9.53 -8.79 19.37
C CYS A 310 10.17 -8.46 20.71
N ASP A 311 10.73 -9.47 21.39
CA ASP A 311 11.41 -9.31 22.68
C ASP A 311 12.85 -8.78 22.52
N LEU A 312 12.99 -7.64 21.84
CA LEU A 312 14.26 -6.94 21.75
C LEU A 312 14.34 -5.85 22.82
N LYS A 313 15.34 -5.93 23.70
CA LYS A 313 15.67 -4.79 24.57
C LYS A 313 16.16 -3.63 23.69
N CYS A 314 15.42 -2.53 23.72
CA CYS A 314 15.71 -1.34 22.93
C CYS A 314 16.41 -0.28 23.79
N PRO A 315 17.57 0.25 23.36
CA PRO A 315 18.21 1.37 24.04
C PRO A 315 17.31 2.61 24.04
N SER A 316 17.31 3.39 25.12
CA SER A 316 16.45 4.57 25.28
C SER A 316 16.66 5.65 24.20
N ALA A 317 17.84 5.70 23.59
CA ALA A 317 18.18 6.63 22.52
C ALA A 317 17.69 6.18 21.13
N CYS A 318 17.22 4.93 20.98
CA CYS A 318 16.99 4.29 19.69
C CYS A 318 15.53 3.87 19.50
N GLU A 319 15.10 3.76 18.24
CA GLU A 319 13.83 3.13 17.86
C GLU A 319 14.11 1.70 17.40
N CYS A 320 13.42 0.72 17.97
CA CYS A 320 13.56 -0.68 17.58
C CYS A 320 12.23 -1.21 17.04
N ARG A 321 12.30 -1.94 15.92
CA ARG A 321 11.18 -2.70 15.35
C ARG A 321 11.66 -4.12 15.07
N GLY A 322 11.23 -5.08 15.89
CA GLY A 322 11.75 -6.45 15.86
C GLY A 322 13.27 -6.51 16.00
N HIS A 323 13.96 -7.05 15.00
CA HIS A 323 15.44 -7.12 14.95
C HIS A 323 16.10 -5.98 14.18
N PHE A 324 15.38 -4.90 13.91
CA PHE A 324 15.91 -3.67 13.33
C PHE A 324 16.06 -2.61 14.41
N VAL A 325 17.25 -2.03 14.53
CA VAL A 325 17.54 -0.92 15.44
C VAL A 325 17.95 0.31 14.66
N LYS A 326 17.21 1.39 14.87
CA LYS A 326 17.37 2.70 14.23
C LYS A 326 17.75 3.75 15.27
N CYS A 327 18.97 4.22 15.21
CA CYS A 327 19.52 5.26 16.07
C CYS A 327 20.02 6.41 15.19
N ILE A 328 19.13 7.19 14.59
CA ILE A 328 19.49 8.28 13.66
C ILE A 328 19.44 9.62 14.39
N GLU A 329 20.46 10.47 14.15
CA GLU A 329 20.52 11.85 14.68
C GLU A 329 20.47 11.91 16.21
N LYS A 330 21.17 10.98 16.88
CA LYS A 330 21.20 10.84 18.34
C LYS A 330 22.49 11.35 18.98
N ASN A 331 23.40 11.92 18.19
CA ASN A 331 24.73 12.37 18.61
C ASN A 331 25.56 11.28 19.32
N LEU A 332 25.33 10.00 18.97
CA LEU A 332 26.01 8.89 19.61
C LEU A 332 27.48 8.81 19.20
N VAL A 333 28.35 8.56 20.17
CA VAL A 333 29.81 8.39 19.99
C VAL A 333 30.21 6.92 20.03
N ALA A 334 29.40 6.05 20.63
CA ALA A 334 29.61 4.61 20.67
C ALA A 334 28.26 3.88 20.56
N LEU A 335 28.31 2.57 20.32
CA LEU A 335 27.13 1.71 20.40
C LEU A 335 26.65 1.60 21.86
N PRO A 336 25.34 1.62 22.15
CA PRO A 336 24.81 1.37 23.49
C PRO A 336 25.13 -0.04 24.00
N ASP A 337 25.42 -0.18 25.30
CA ASP A 337 25.80 -1.46 25.92
C ASP A 337 24.64 -2.46 26.04
N ASP A 338 23.40 -1.97 26.05
CA ASP A 338 22.16 -2.74 26.16
C ASP A 338 21.63 -3.25 24.81
N LEU A 339 22.38 -3.03 23.72
CA LEU A 339 22.01 -3.43 22.37
C LEU A 339 22.01 -4.97 22.22
N SER A 340 20.85 -5.53 21.86
CA SER A 340 20.70 -6.98 21.69
C SER A 340 21.62 -7.57 20.61
N HIS A 341 22.26 -8.71 20.91
CA HIS A 341 23.10 -9.45 19.94
C HIS A 341 22.30 -10.17 18.85
N LEU A 342 20.96 -10.17 18.96
CA LEU A 342 20.05 -10.78 17.98
C LEU A 342 19.75 -9.87 16.79
N VAL A 343 20.21 -8.61 16.84
CA VAL A 343 19.94 -7.60 15.80
C VAL A 343 20.45 -8.04 14.43
N ARG A 344 19.63 -7.79 13.41
CA ARG A 344 19.90 -8.12 12.01
C ARG A 344 20.16 -6.89 11.14
N LYS A 345 19.66 -5.72 11.53
CA LYS A 345 19.94 -4.44 10.89
C LYS A 345 20.23 -3.37 11.93
N LEU A 346 21.37 -2.70 11.77
CA LEU A 346 21.79 -1.57 12.59
C LEU A 346 21.92 -0.34 11.70
N ASN A 347 21.12 0.68 11.98
CA ASN A 347 21.24 1.99 11.37
C ASN A 347 21.65 3.04 12.40
N PHE A 348 22.90 3.48 12.31
CA PHE A 348 23.51 4.50 13.17
C PHE A 348 23.88 5.75 12.34
N SER A 349 23.15 6.01 11.27
CA SER A 349 23.41 7.16 10.40
C SER A 349 23.25 8.50 11.12
N PHE A 350 23.95 9.54 10.63
CA PHE A 350 23.87 10.90 11.16
C PHE A 350 24.23 10.99 12.66
N ASN A 351 25.29 10.31 13.08
CA ASN A 351 25.83 10.41 14.45
C ASN A 351 27.29 10.88 14.43
N ARG A 352 28.02 10.64 15.53
CA ARG A 352 29.43 10.99 15.71
C ARG A 352 30.22 9.77 16.16
N LEU A 353 29.89 8.61 15.60
CA LEU A 353 30.37 7.32 16.08
C LEU A 353 31.89 7.23 15.95
N ASP A 354 32.56 6.89 17.05
CA ASP A 354 33.96 6.53 17.06
C ASP A 354 34.07 5.02 16.77
N ILE A 355 34.59 4.71 15.59
CA ILE A 355 34.77 3.32 15.13
C ILE A 355 35.72 2.54 16.03
N LEU A 356 36.66 3.20 16.72
CA LEU A 356 37.61 2.51 17.59
C LEU A 356 36.94 2.09 18.90
N LYS A 357 36.08 2.93 19.46
CA LYS A 357 35.32 2.64 20.69
C LYS A 357 34.18 1.64 20.50
N SER A 358 33.59 1.60 19.31
CA SER A 358 32.39 0.78 19.04
C SER A 358 32.73 -0.70 18.82
N ASN A 359 32.19 -1.62 19.62
CA ASN A 359 32.45 -3.06 19.46
C ASN A 359 31.36 -3.75 18.63
N PHE A 360 31.71 -4.24 17.43
CA PHE A 360 30.77 -4.95 16.55
C PHE A 360 30.83 -6.48 16.68
N SER A 361 31.83 -7.04 17.38
CA SER A 361 32.04 -8.49 17.47
C SER A 361 30.84 -9.32 17.97
N PRO A 362 29.98 -8.82 18.88
CA PRO A 362 28.82 -9.57 19.34
C PRO A 362 27.73 -9.80 18.26
N PHE A 363 27.63 -8.96 17.24
CA PHE A 363 26.52 -8.95 16.27
C PHE A 363 26.72 -9.94 15.12
N LYS A 364 26.94 -11.22 15.44
CA LYS A 364 27.21 -12.28 14.45
C LYS A 364 26.06 -12.53 13.47
N ARG A 365 24.84 -12.10 13.82
CA ARG A 365 23.62 -12.23 13.00
C ARG A 365 23.33 -10.99 12.14
N LEU A 366 24.16 -9.95 12.23
CA LEU A 366 23.97 -8.72 11.50
C LEU A 366 24.07 -8.96 10.00
N GLY A 367 23.02 -8.56 9.27
CA GLY A 367 22.95 -8.56 7.82
C GLY A 367 23.25 -7.18 7.23
N GLU A 368 22.78 -6.12 7.89
CA GLU A 368 22.96 -4.73 7.42
C GLU A 368 23.59 -3.86 8.49
N LEU A 369 24.60 -3.10 8.08
CA LEU A 369 25.24 -2.09 8.90
C LEU A 369 25.32 -0.77 8.14
N ILE A 370 24.58 0.23 8.61
CA ILE A 370 24.51 1.57 8.01
C ILE A 370 25.17 2.57 8.95
N LEU A 371 26.29 3.13 8.50
CA LEU A 371 27.14 4.07 9.24
C LEU A 371 27.38 5.38 8.48
N GLN A 372 26.51 5.74 7.53
CA GLN A 372 26.64 6.99 6.78
C GLN A 372 26.60 8.24 7.68
N TYR A 373 27.28 9.31 7.29
CA TYR A 373 27.31 10.59 8.04
C TYR A 373 27.73 10.45 9.51
N ASN A 374 28.75 9.64 9.81
CA ASN A 374 29.32 9.50 11.16
C ASN A 374 30.63 10.27 11.36
N GLY A 375 31.18 10.85 10.29
CA GLY A 375 32.48 11.53 10.34
C GLY A 375 33.65 10.56 10.55
N LEU A 376 33.50 9.28 10.18
CA LEU A 376 34.56 8.29 10.29
C LEU A 376 35.79 8.72 9.50
N THR A 377 36.98 8.67 10.10
CA THR A 377 38.24 9.10 9.49
C THR A 377 39.16 7.95 9.08
N VAL A 378 39.01 6.78 9.71
CA VAL A 378 39.82 5.59 9.45
C VAL A 378 38.95 4.34 9.50
N LEU A 379 39.27 3.35 8.67
CA LEU A 379 38.74 1.99 8.80
C LEU A 379 39.83 1.06 9.34
N PRO A 380 39.77 0.69 10.64
CA PRO A 380 40.82 -0.10 11.28
C PRO A 380 40.76 -1.58 10.88
N SER A 381 41.91 -2.25 10.96
CA SER A 381 42.05 -3.69 10.70
C SER A 381 41.09 -4.52 11.55
N ASN A 382 40.50 -5.56 10.94
CA ASN A 382 39.69 -6.60 11.60
C ASN A 382 38.46 -6.12 12.38
N LYS A 383 38.02 -4.86 12.21
CA LYS A 383 36.90 -4.30 12.98
C LYS A 383 35.59 -5.07 12.79
N PHE A 384 35.41 -5.66 11.60
CA PHE A 384 34.20 -6.35 11.19
C PHE A 384 34.36 -7.88 11.11
N ILE A 385 35.42 -8.44 11.71
CA ILE A 385 35.83 -9.85 11.50
C ILE A 385 34.78 -10.90 11.85
N GLU A 386 33.94 -10.62 12.85
CA GLU A 386 32.88 -11.53 13.31
C GLU A 386 31.56 -11.37 12.53
N LEU A 387 31.41 -10.34 11.67
CA LEU A 387 30.18 -10.03 10.93
C LEU A 387 30.02 -10.91 9.68
N LYS A 388 30.08 -12.23 9.86
CA LYS A 388 30.10 -13.22 8.77
C LYS A 388 28.79 -13.27 7.95
N ASN A 389 27.70 -12.79 8.52
CA ASN A 389 26.38 -12.73 7.87
C ASN A 389 26.08 -11.39 7.19
N LEU A 390 26.99 -10.41 7.29
CA LEU A 390 26.79 -9.09 6.72
C LEU A 390 26.70 -9.20 5.20
N TYR A 391 25.66 -8.62 4.63
CA TYR A 391 25.44 -8.55 3.18
C TYR A 391 25.62 -7.13 2.64
N LEU A 392 25.32 -6.11 3.46
CA LEU A 392 25.44 -4.70 3.12
C LEU A 392 26.18 -3.93 4.22
N LEU A 393 27.19 -3.16 3.79
CA LEU A 393 27.92 -2.22 4.62
C LEU A 393 27.89 -0.84 3.96
N ASP A 394 27.22 0.12 4.59
CA ASP A 394 27.11 1.49 4.08
C ASP A 394 27.97 2.46 4.90
N LEU A 395 29.00 3.00 4.26
CA LEU A 395 29.97 3.94 4.80
C LEU A 395 29.97 5.27 4.04
N ARG A 396 28.92 5.57 3.27
CA ARG A 396 28.83 6.79 2.46
C ARG A 396 28.86 8.05 3.30
N ASN A 397 29.28 9.15 2.67
CA ASN A 397 29.25 10.48 3.29
C ASN A 397 29.98 10.53 4.63
N ASN A 398 31.11 9.83 4.73
CA ASN A 398 32.02 9.93 5.87
C ASN A 398 33.24 10.79 5.46
N ARG A 399 34.27 10.79 6.31
CA ARG A 399 35.51 11.55 6.09
C ARG A 399 36.71 10.62 6.09
N ILE A 400 36.53 9.42 5.53
CA ILE A 400 37.54 8.36 5.62
C ILE A 400 38.77 8.82 4.82
N VAL A 401 39.91 8.91 5.50
CA VAL A 401 41.22 9.25 4.92
C VAL A 401 41.98 7.98 4.59
N GLN A 402 41.91 6.99 5.49
CA GLN A 402 42.72 5.77 5.44
C GLN A 402 41.89 4.50 5.66
N ILE A 403 42.14 3.48 4.83
CA ILE A 403 41.62 2.11 5.01
C ILE A 403 42.80 1.18 5.28
N GLU A 404 42.83 0.58 6.47
CA GLU A 404 43.93 -0.27 6.93
C GLU A 404 43.92 -1.67 6.28
N THR A 405 45.05 -2.37 6.35
CA THR A 405 45.15 -3.77 5.90
C THR A 405 44.13 -4.63 6.64
N ALA A 406 43.45 -5.53 5.93
CA ALA A 406 42.42 -6.41 6.49
C ALA A 406 41.24 -5.66 7.18
N ALA A 407 40.96 -4.40 6.82
CA ALA A 407 39.81 -3.66 7.35
C ALA A 407 38.48 -4.40 7.15
N PHE A 408 38.32 -5.09 6.01
CA PHE A 408 37.11 -5.84 5.66
C PHE A 408 37.22 -7.36 5.86
N ALA A 409 38.26 -7.83 6.56
CA ALA A 409 38.42 -9.25 6.84
C ALA A 409 37.19 -9.80 7.58
N GLY A 410 36.78 -11.03 7.24
CA GLY A 410 35.63 -11.71 7.84
C GLY A 410 34.28 -11.48 7.15
N LEU A 411 34.17 -10.47 6.29
CA LEU A 411 32.95 -10.08 5.56
C LEU A 411 32.64 -10.98 4.34
N LYS A 412 32.54 -12.30 4.57
CA LYS A 412 32.45 -13.33 3.52
C LYS A 412 31.19 -13.28 2.65
N ASN A 413 30.13 -12.60 3.10
CA ASN A 413 28.83 -12.55 2.42
C ASN A 413 28.44 -11.15 1.92
N VAL A 414 29.32 -10.14 2.09
CA VAL A 414 29.03 -8.78 1.63
C VAL A 414 28.95 -8.76 0.11
N ARG A 415 27.84 -8.21 -0.39
CA ARG A 415 27.57 -7.99 -1.81
C ARG A 415 27.57 -6.51 -2.17
N PHE A 416 27.13 -5.67 -1.24
CA PHE A 416 27.05 -4.22 -1.38
C PHE A 416 27.95 -3.58 -0.34
N LEU A 417 29.03 -2.97 -0.81
CA LEU A 417 29.87 -2.09 0.00
C LEU A 417 29.72 -0.69 -0.59
N HIS A 418 29.26 0.26 0.21
CA HIS A 418 29.08 1.64 -0.25
C HIS A 418 30.13 2.54 0.41
N LEU A 419 31.05 3.07 -0.38
CA LEU A 419 32.13 3.97 0.05
C LEU A 419 32.06 5.36 -0.60
N GLU A 420 30.99 5.64 -1.36
CA GLU A 420 30.80 6.89 -2.09
C GLU A 420 30.79 8.11 -1.15
N ASN A 421 31.15 9.28 -1.70
CA ASN A 421 31.21 10.54 -0.96
C ASN A 421 32.13 10.51 0.28
N ASN A 422 33.28 9.86 0.16
CA ASN A 422 34.43 10.01 1.06
C ASN A 422 35.53 10.82 0.34
N PRO A 423 35.39 12.15 0.21
CA PRO A 423 36.20 12.96 -0.73
C PRO A 423 37.67 13.08 -0.34
N ILE A 424 38.04 12.76 0.89
CA ILE A 424 39.40 12.86 1.41
C ILE A 424 40.11 11.51 1.54
N LEU A 425 39.52 10.44 0.99
CA LEU A 425 40.14 9.12 0.95
C LEU A 425 41.37 9.15 0.06
N SER A 426 42.55 9.02 0.68
CA SER A 426 43.85 9.12 0.00
C SER A 426 44.73 7.88 0.19
N GLU A 427 44.49 7.09 1.23
CA GLU A 427 45.34 5.95 1.58
C GLU A 427 44.54 4.65 1.73
N ILE A 428 44.76 3.69 0.83
CA ILE A 428 44.23 2.33 0.94
C ILE A 428 45.41 1.37 1.08
N LYS A 429 45.59 0.80 2.28
CA LYS A 429 46.69 -0.14 2.53
C LYS A 429 46.52 -1.42 1.74
N ALA A 430 47.64 -2.02 1.34
CA ALA A 430 47.65 -3.30 0.66
C ALA A 430 46.91 -4.36 1.50
N GLY A 431 46.03 -5.13 0.85
CA GLY A 431 45.20 -6.14 1.52
C GLY A 431 44.01 -5.59 2.31
N ALA A 432 43.61 -4.32 2.13
CA ALA A 432 42.42 -3.75 2.79
C ALA A 432 41.12 -4.54 2.53
N PHE A 433 40.89 -4.97 1.29
CA PHE A 433 39.67 -5.65 0.83
C PHE A 433 39.72 -7.18 0.91
N VAL A 434 40.68 -7.75 1.65
CA VAL A 434 40.80 -9.20 1.81
C VAL A 434 39.54 -9.79 2.45
N GLY A 435 38.95 -10.80 1.82
CA GLY A 435 37.80 -11.55 2.33
C GLY A 435 36.44 -11.20 1.71
N LEU A 436 36.36 -10.15 0.88
CA LEU A 436 35.14 -9.74 0.16
C LEU A 436 34.89 -10.57 -1.11
N ASN A 437 34.77 -11.88 -0.96
CA ASN A 437 34.75 -12.83 -2.09
C ASN A 437 33.43 -12.83 -2.88
N LYS A 438 32.37 -12.17 -2.37
CA LYS A 438 31.03 -12.12 -2.98
C LYS A 438 30.60 -10.72 -3.39
N LEU A 439 31.54 -9.77 -3.40
CA LEU A 439 31.27 -8.38 -3.70
C LEU A 439 30.70 -8.25 -5.12
N THR A 440 29.56 -7.59 -5.23
CA THR A 440 28.86 -7.35 -6.51
C THR A 440 28.90 -5.86 -6.86
N PHE A 441 28.86 -5.00 -5.85
CA PHE A 441 28.89 -3.54 -5.97
C PHE A 441 29.82 -2.95 -4.90
N LEU A 442 30.68 -2.01 -5.32
CA LEU A 442 31.70 -1.31 -4.52
C LEU A 442 31.55 0.20 -4.66
#